data_AF-A0A2S6CRW5-F1
#
_entry.id   AF-A0A2S6CRW5-F1
#
_cell.length_a   1.000
_cell.length_b   1.000
_cell.length_c   1.000
_cell.angle_alpha   90.00
_cell.angle_beta   90.00
_cell.angle_gamma   90.00
#
_symmetry.space_group_name_H-M   'P 1'
#
loop_
_entity.id
_entity.type
_entity.pdbx_description
1 polymer ?
#
loop_
_entity_poly.entity_id
_entity_poly.type
_entity_poly.pdbx_seq_one_letter_code
_entity_poly.pdbx_strand_id
1 'polypeptide(L)'
;MPKNNKIFNAQSSSGAYISDHLKVIKSQLDFIDEKLDLIEIEEVNEKTGKKKSVKLIEKEIEDNRKLYCHLIVSTIASLKKKKGEWIPISALFIRENIPKSSWIKFVDKGLLEVSTYSHAQGLSREFKIPEFIFDEFFERGFLELEQLVKVKRYNAFTGRASNVALGHQKFDENGNEEPELITSALDLIKEGYFNLAAVNSHIKDLNAARLSLKAEYDRIAADEISTEEAKKLALKRYKSAKCRLINDHHSIGSITGQNPKEIAPGIYVYKPAYKVQPAGRVSQMKGGLQSASRRAKAAAYKGIKNLKNYDLKASQINGLIQQFELANLDTTWLVQYRDNPNAKKEYAAKVGISVDCWKTCLCALLFGAYTTSPSKVKSKLDALLEEGGKPLNSILDTLEDEADGDLELLVNYQTKFLECVKPLKVQLDIWHDWLLNKWVPAVAYAGKSGKKYIKNPTGKELCIDDLQAKYKVWKVKSKVAAFVMQGQEAAFIHALTNQSVNYDYKVIANEHDGLICIGTIPDEAVRKAAEMSGLKTPTLEEKPFDLTEIEELMEEDDGTEYDWEESISD
;
A
#
# COMPACT_ATOMS: atom_id res chain seq x y z
N MET A 1 -15.31 -25.14 -24.57
CA MET A 1 -15.51 -24.19 -23.44
C MET A 1 -14.25 -23.35 -23.31
N PRO A 2 -14.34 -22.01 -23.37
CA PRO A 2 -13.13 -21.20 -23.47
C PRO A 2 -12.40 -21.18 -22.13
N LYS A 3 -11.14 -21.62 -22.19
CA LYS A 3 -10.12 -21.52 -21.15
C LYS A 3 -9.84 -20.04 -20.91
N ASN A 4 -10.55 -19.42 -19.99
CA ASN A 4 -10.23 -18.09 -19.46
C ASN A 4 -10.69 -17.99 -18.00
N ASN A 5 -10.24 -18.96 -17.18
CA ASN A 5 -10.07 -18.65 -15.78
C ASN A 5 -8.84 -17.75 -15.71
N LYS A 6 -9.07 -16.44 -15.56
CA LYS A 6 -8.08 -15.54 -14.97
C LYS A 6 -7.84 -16.06 -13.56
N ILE A 7 -6.97 -17.06 -13.48
CA ILE A 7 -6.37 -17.52 -12.24
C ILE A 7 -5.73 -16.27 -11.66
N PHE A 8 -6.06 -15.96 -10.41
CA PHE A 8 -5.25 -15.11 -9.54
C PHE A 8 -3.86 -15.76 -9.48
N ASN A 9 -3.07 -15.57 -10.54
CA ASN A 9 -1.63 -15.73 -10.52
C ASN A 9 -1.12 -14.50 -9.78
N ALA A 10 -1.38 -14.48 -8.48
CA ALA A 10 -0.35 -14.08 -7.55
C ALA A 10 0.78 -15.11 -7.69
N GLN A 11 1.45 -15.13 -8.85
CA GLN A 11 2.87 -15.44 -8.88
C GLN A 11 3.47 -14.41 -7.95
N SER A 12 3.60 -14.80 -6.68
CA SER A 12 4.38 -14.19 -5.62
C SER A 12 5.33 -13.08 -6.10
N SER A 13 4.77 -11.90 -6.37
CA SER A 13 5.48 -10.63 -6.24
C SER A 13 5.88 -10.43 -4.77
N SER A 14 5.22 -11.16 -3.87
CA SER A 14 5.70 -11.56 -2.55
C SER A 14 6.80 -12.65 -2.65
N GLY A 15 7.93 -12.32 -3.27
CA GLY A 15 9.20 -12.98 -2.95
C GLY A 15 9.60 -12.61 -1.52
N ALA A 16 8.83 -13.07 -0.55
CA ALA A 16 8.82 -12.55 0.79
C ALA A 16 9.28 -13.62 1.78
N TYR A 17 10.36 -13.28 2.50
CA TYR A 17 10.37 -12.86 3.90
C TYR A 17 9.76 -13.82 4.95
N ILE A 18 10.21 -15.06 4.98
CA ILE A 18 10.91 -15.45 6.23
C ILE A 18 12.22 -14.68 6.17
N SER A 19 12.77 -14.15 7.26
CA SER A 19 14.08 -13.44 7.21
C SER A 19 15.00 -14.18 6.25
N ASP A 20 15.76 -13.58 5.34
CA ASP A 20 16.49 -14.40 4.36
C ASP A 20 17.78 -15.03 4.95
N HIS A 21 17.80 -15.34 6.24
CA HIS A 21 19.00 -15.65 7.00
C HIS A 21 18.91 -17.00 7.64
N LEU A 22 19.77 -17.93 7.23
CA LEU A 22 19.84 -19.29 7.76
C LEU A 22 19.81 -19.41 9.29
N LYS A 23 20.17 -18.39 10.08
CA LYS A 23 20.06 -18.38 11.55
C LYS A 23 18.69 -17.94 12.10
N VAL A 24 18.01 -16.98 11.49
CA VAL A 24 16.66 -16.53 11.88
C VAL A 24 15.60 -17.33 11.12
N ILE A 25 15.84 -17.67 9.84
CA ILE A 25 15.21 -18.83 9.18
C ILE A 25 15.42 -20.07 10.02
N LYS A 26 16.62 -20.37 10.57
CA LYS A 26 16.72 -21.49 11.51
C LYS A 26 15.87 -21.25 12.73
N SER A 27 15.96 -20.17 13.49
CA SER A 27 15.14 -20.07 14.71
C SER A 27 13.63 -20.06 14.45
N GLN A 28 13.21 -19.57 13.28
CA GLN A 28 11.81 -19.52 12.81
C GLN A 28 11.37 -20.82 12.13
N LEU A 29 12.23 -21.49 11.38
CA LEU A 29 12.00 -22.82 10.82
C LEU A 29 12.14 -23.88 11.90
N ASP A 30 13.12 -23.79 12.78
CA ASP A 30 13.30 -24.60 14.01
C ASP A 30 12.11 -24.35 14.95
N PHE A 31 11.53 -23.14 14.99
CA PHE A 31 10.24 -22.90 15.65
C PHE A 31 9.09 -23.58 14.91
N ILE A 32 9.00 -23.40 13.59
CA ILE A 32 7.99 -24.09 12.77
C ILE A 32 8.17 -25.60 12.90
N ASP A 33 9.41 -26.10 13.01
CA ASP A 33 9.80 -27.49 13.16
C ASP A 33 9.51 -27.99 14.56
N GLU A 34 9.77 -27.19 15.60
CA GLU A 34 9.33 -27.44 16.97
C GLU A 34 7.80 -27.56 17.03
N LYS A 35 7.07 -26.70 16.31
CA LYS A 35 5.61 -26.78 16.20
C LYS A 35 5.15 -27.92 15.29
N LEU A 36 5.91 -28.32 14.28
CA LEU A 36 5.66 -29.47 13.41
C LEU A 36 5.98 -30.80 14.09
N ASP A 37 6.95 -30.83 15.01
CA ASP A 37 7.31 -31.97 15.84
C ASP A 37 6.19 -32.27 16.86
N LEU A 38 5.38 -31.27 17.23
CA LEU A 38 4.11 -31.48 17.95
C LEU A 38 3.05 -32.26 17.12
N ILE A 39 3.32 -32.49 15.83
CA ILE A 39 2.50 -33.28 14.89
C ILE A 39 3.11 -34.69 14.71
N GLU A 40 3.80 -35.23 15.71
CA GLU A 40 4.00 -36.68 15.77
C GLU A 40 2.63 -37.38 15.77
N ILE A 41 2.40 -38.23 14.78
CA ILE A 41 1.22 -39.06 14.69
C ILE A 41 1.56 -40.39 15.36
N GLU A 42 0.89 -40.69 16.46
CA GLU A 42 0.77 -42.07 16.93
C GLU A 42 -0.17 -42.82 15.97
N GLU A 43 0.37 -43.55 15.00
CA GLU A 43 -0.44 -44.53 14.28
C GLU A 43 -0.60 -45.76 15.16
N VAL A 44 -1.84 -46.07 15.54
CA VAL A 44 -2.19 -47.35 16.15
C VAL A 44 -2.36 -48.35 15.03
N ASN A 45 -1.48 -49.34 14.97
CA ASN A 45 -1.65 -50.44 14.04
C ASN A 45 -2.90 -51.25 14.43
N GLU A 46 -3.97 -51.14 13.64
CA GLU A 46 -5.28 -51.74 13.93
C GLU A 46 -5.24 -53.26 14.15
N LYS A 47 -4.23 -53.96 13.61
CA LYS A 47 -4.07 -55.42 13.77
C LYS A 47 -3.31 -55.82 15.02
N THR A 48 -2.47 -54.94 15.58
CA THR A 48 -1.54 -55.29 16.66
C THR A 48 -1.70 -54.44 17.91
N GLY A 49 -2.48 -53.36 17.85
CA GLY A 49 -2.67 -52.40 18.95
C GLY A 49 -1.42 -51.61 19.32
N LYS A 50 -0.29 -51.82 18.62
CA LYS A 50 0.98 -51.14 18.89
C LYS A 50 0.96 -49.76 18.28
N LYS A 51 1.23 -48.76 19.12
CA LYS A 51 1.50 -47.37 18.72
C LYS A 51 2.87 -47.32 18.03
N LYS A 52 2.91 -46.81 16.81
CA LYS A 52 4.14 -46.50 16.09
C LYS A 52 4.15 -44.99 15.85
N SER A 53 5.18 -44.28 16.31
CA SER A 53 5.36 -42.91 15.84
C SER A 53 5.77 -42.97 14.38
N VAL A 54 4.94 -42.40 13.51
CA VAL A 54 5.26 -42.29 12.09
C VAL A 54 5.64 -40.84 11.87
N LYS A 55 6.94 -40.61 11.67
CA LYS A 55 7.43 -39.31 11.21
C LYS A 55 6.70 -38.95 9.91
N LEU A 56 6.18 -37.72 9.83
CA LEU A 56 5.66 -37.16 8.58
C LEU A 56 6.65 -37.45 7.46
N ILE A 57 6.14 -37.87 6.28
CA ILE A 57 7.00 -38.08 5.11
C ILE A 57 7.73 -36.76 4.84
N GLU A 58 9.04 -36.78 4.55
CA GLU A 58 9.87 -35.55 4.38
C GLU A 58 9.20 -34.50 3.47
N LYS A 59 8.48 -34.95 2.44
CA LYS A 59 7.73 -34.10 1.51
C LYS A 59 6.50 -33.40 2.11
N GLU A 60 5.82 -34.03 3.06
CA GLU A 60 4.71 -33.40 3.80
C GLU A 60 5.25 -32.33 4.76
N ILE A 61 6.38 -32.58 5.42
CA ILE A 61 7.08 -31.56 6.23
C ILE A 61 7.45 -30.36 5.36
N GLU A 62 8.03 -30.60 4.18
CA GLU A 62 8.42 -29.54 3.25
C GLU A 62 7.23 -28.71 2.76
N ASP A 63 6.13 -29.33 2.34
CA ASP A 63 4.93 -28.64 1.86
C ASP A 63 4.22 -27.87 3.00
N ASN A 64 4.24 -28.42 4.21
CA ASN A 64 3.73 -27.75 5.41
C ASN A 64 4.55 -26.52 5.79
N ARG A 65 5.89 -26.63 5.75
CA ARG A 65 6.77 -25.47 5.90
C ARG A 65 6.42 -24.41 4.88
N LYS A 66 6.39 -24.75 3.59
CA LYS A 66 6.05 -23.82 2.50
C LYS A 66 4.72 -23.10 2.71
N LEU A 67 3.68 -23.80 3.17
CA LEU A 67 2.41 -23.19 3.53
C LEU A 67 2.59 -22.15 4.65
N TYR A 68 3.24 -22.54 5.74
CA TYR A 68 3.42 -21.66 6.90
C TYR A 68 4.25 -20.42 6.56
N CYS A 69 5.32 -20.59 5.78
CA CYS A 69 6.12 -19.50 5.25
C CYS A 69 5.27 -18.54 4.42
N HIS A 70 4.45 -19.07 3.51
CA HIS A 70 3.56 -18.29 2.67
C HIS A 70 2.53 -17.50 3.49
N LEU A 71 1.99 -18.10 4.55
CA LEU A 71 1.05 -17.46 5.46
C LEU A 71 1.69 -16.32 6.23
N ILE A 72 2.83 -16.53 6.90
CA ILE A 72 3.54 -15.48 7.66
C ILE A 72 3.80 -14.27 6.78
N VAL A 73 4.35 -14.53 5.59
CA VAL A 73 4.66 -13.54 4.57
C VAL A 73 3.43 -12.75 4.14
N SER A 74 2.33 -13.46 3.89
CA SER A 74 1.09 -12.84 3.46
C SER A 74 0.42 -12.07 4.60
N THR A 75 0.52 -12.54 5.84
CA THR A 75 0.09 -11.83 7.04
C THR A 75 0.88 -10.54 7.22
N ILE A 76 2.21 -10.55 7.09
CA ILE A 76 3.03 -9.32 7.13
C ILE A 76 2.59 -8.33 6.04
N ALA A 77 2.38 -8.81 4.82
CA ALA A 77 1.92 -7.98 3.70
C ALA A 77 0.49 -7.43 3.93
N SER A 78 -0.40 -8.21 4.55
CA SER A 78 -1.77 -7.78 4.86
C SER A 78 -1.81 -6.76 5.99
N LEU A 79 -1.02 -6.97 7.06
CA LEU A 79 -0.90 -6.04 8.18
C LEU A 79 -0.40 -4.66 7.73
N LYS A 80 0.53 -4.61 6.77
CA LYS A 80 0.94 -3.35 6.12
C LYS A 80 -0.25 -2.61 5.52
N LYS A 81 -1.17 -3.34 4.89
CA LYS A 81 -2.35 -2.79 4.21
C LYS A 81 -3.56 -2.59 5.12
N LYS A 82 -3.45 -2.91 6.42
CA LYS A 82 -4.57 -2.96 7.37
C LYS A 82 -5.73 -3.88 6.91
N LYS A 83 -5.45 -4.91 6.10
CA LYS A 83 -6.47 -5.74 5.42
C LYS A 83 -6.94 -6.98 6.19
N GLY A 84 -6.91 -6.91 7.51
CA GLY A 84 -7.22 -8.04 8.38
C GLY A 84 -6.15 -9.12 8.36
N GLU A 85 -6.33 -10.12 9.23
CA GLU A 85 -5.33 -11.17 9.49
C GLU A 85 -5.59 -12.47 8.70
N TRP A 86 -6.69 -12.51 7.94
CA TRP A 86 -7.11 -13.66 7.15
C TRP A 86 -6.54 -13.61 5.73
N ILE A 87 -5.87 -14.69 5.33
CA ILE A 87 -5.17 -14.81 4.06
C ILE A 87 -5.92 -15.79 3.15
N PRO A 88 -6.53 -15.33 2.04
CA PRO A 88 -7.17 -16.22 1.09
C PRO A 88 -6.13 -17.00 0.29
N ILE A 89 -6.22 -18.34 0.31
CA ILE A 89 -5.38 -19.23 -0.51
C ILE A 89 -6.28 -20.11 -1.36
N SER A 90 -6.10 -20.03 -2.68
CA SER A 90 -6.89 -20.83 -3.62
C SER A 90 -6.59 -22.32 -3.47
N ALA A 91 -7.63 -23.15 -3.58
CA ALA A 91 -7.47 -24.60 -3.57
C ALA A 91 -6.58 -25.10 -4.73
N LEU A 92 -6.58 -24.37 -5.85
CA LEU A 92 -5.71 -24.63 -7.00
C LEU A 92 -4.24 -24.45 -6.61
N PHE A 93 -3.90 -23.36 -5.93
CA PHE A 93 -2.53 -23.09 -5.46
C PHE A 93 -2.05 -24.21 -4.54
N ILE A 94 -2.86 -24.61 -3.56
CA ILE A 94 -2.50 -25.69 -2.62
C ILE A 94 -2.22 -26.98 -3.40
N ARG A 95 -3.12 -27.36 -4.32
CA ARG A 95 -3.01 -28.59 -5.11
C ARG A 95 -1.77 -28.59 -6.02
N GLU A 96 -1.41 -27.46 -6.59
CA GLU A 96 -0.30 -27.37 -7.56
C GLU A 96 1.06 -27.19 -6.89
N ASN A 97 1.12 -26.47 -5.76
CA ASN A 97 2.40 -26.01 -5.21
C ASN A 97 2.75 -26.65 -3.86
N ILE A 98 1.77 -27.09 -3.08
CA ILE A 98 1.95 -27.75 -1.76
C ILE A 98 0.97 -28.94 -1.58
N PRO A 99 0.93 -29.89 -2.52
CA PRO A 99 -0.11 -30.94 -2.59
C PRO A 99 -0.13 -31.89 -1.39
N LYS A 100 0.96 -31.96 -0.62
CA LYS A 100 1.07 -32.81 0.58
C LYS A 100 0.87 -32.03 1.88
N SER A 101 0.48 -30.75 1.80
CA SER A 101 0.23 -29.99 3.02
C SER A 101 -0.97 -30.54 3.80
N SER A 102 -0.74 -30.84 5.07
CA SER A 102 -1.72 -31.28 6.06
C SER A 102 -2.10 -30.14 7.00
N TRP A 103 -2.53 -29.02 6.44
CA TRP A 103 -2.95 -27.83 7.19
C TRP A 103 -4.02 -28.13 8.25
N ILE A 104 -4.85 -29.16 8.07
CA ILE A 104 -5.84 -29.62 9.07
C ILE A 104 -5.15 -29.94 10.41
N LYS A 105 -3.98 -30.60 10.37
CA LYS A 105 -3.24 -30.96 11.59
C LYS A 105 -2.74 -29.72 12.35
N PHE A 106 -2.45 -28.63 11.63
CA PHE A 106 -2.12 -27.36 12.27
C PHE A 106 -3.33 -26.73 12.94
N VAL A 107 -4.51 -26.85 12.33
CA VAL A 107 -5.77 -26.39 12.94
C VAL A 107 -6.04 -27.16 14.24
N ASP A 108 -5.92 -28.49 14.20
CA ASP A 108 -6.13 -29.35 15.37
C ASP A 108 -5.19 -29.02 16.55
N LYS A 109 -4.00 -28.50 16.24
CA LYS A 109 -2.99 -28.10 17.23
C LYS A 109 -3.09 -26.63 17.64
N GLY A 110 -4.07 -25.88 17.14
CA GLY A 110 -4.22 -24.44 17.39
C GLY A 110 -3.07 -23.62 16.80
N LEU A 111 -2.42 -24.12 15.76
CA LEU A 111 -1.30 -23.46 15.06
C LEU A 111 -1.74 -22.66 13.84
N LEU A 112 -3.00 -22.84 13.43
CA LEU A 112 -3.62 -22.24 12.27
C LEU A 112 -5.12 -22.10 12.53
N GLU A 113 -5.70 -20.98 12.15
CA GLU A 113 -7.15 -20.78 12.08
C GLU A 113 -7.59 -20.84 10.62
N VAL A 114 -8.76 -21.43 10.36
CA VAL A 114 -9.30 -21.62 9.01
C VAL A 114 -10.75 -21.19 8.98
N SER A 115 -11.11 -20.30 8.04
CA SER A 115 -12.49 -19.88 7.81
C SER A 115 -13.23 -20.84 6.89
N THR A 116 -14.55 -20.68 6.78
CA THR A 116 -15.39 -21.53 5.93
C THR A 116 -15.12 -21.27 4.45
N TYR A 117 -14.94 -22.35 3.69
CA TYR A 117 -14.73 -22.33 2.25
C TYR A 117 -16.06 -22.39 1.48
N SER A 118 -16.24 -21.55 0.47
CA SER A 118 -17.45 -21.56 -0.37
C SER A 118 -17.11 -21.56 -1.87
N HIS A 119 -17.10 -22.76 -2.46
CA HIS A 119 -16.95 -22.92 -3.92
C HIS A 119 -18.11 -22.26 -4.68
N ALA A 120 -19.33 -22.28 -4.13
CA ALA A 120 -20.52 -21.70 -4.76
C ALA A 120 -20.44 -20.17 -4.89
N GLN A 121 -19.78 -19.50 -3.93
CA GLN A 121 -19.54 -18.06 -3.95
C GLN A 121 -18.22 -17.68 -4.62
N GLY A 122 -17.45 -18.66 -5.13
CA GLY A 122 -16.14 -18.43 -5.72
C GLY A 122 -15.08 -17.96 -4.72
N LEU A 123 -15.29 -18.19 -3.42
CA LEU A 123 -14.40 -17.77 -2.36
C LEU A 123 -13.28 -18.78 -2.14
N SER A 124 -12.06 -18.29 -1.95
CA SER A 124 -10.94 -19.11 -1.52
C SER A 124 -11.08 -19.44 -0.03
N ARG A 125 -10.42 -20.51 0.42
CA ARG A 125 -10.31 -20.79 1.85
C ARG A 125 -9.38 -19.74 2.45
N GLU A 126 -9.75 -19.18 3.60
CA GLU A 126 -8.90 -18.23 4.30
C GLU A 126 -8.25 -18.87 5.50
N PHE A 127 -7.03 -18.42 5.74
CA PHE A 127 -6.15 -18.96 6.75
C PHE A 127 -5.62 -17.82 7.59
N LYS A 128 -5.53 -18.01 8.89
CA LYS A 128 -4.97 -17.03 9.82
C LYS A 128 -3.95 -17.72 10.73
N ILE A 129 -2.84 -17.04 10.95
CA ILE A 129 -1.89 -17.45 12.00
C ILE A 129 -2.40 -16.85 13.31
N PRO A 130 -2.59 -17.66 14.36
CA PRO A 130 -2.96 -17.17 15.68
C PRO A 130 -2.01 -16.06 16.16
N GLU A 131 -2.56 -15.03 16.78
CA GLU A 131 -1.81 -13.82 17.14
C GLU A 131 -0.60 -14.12 18.04
N PHE A 132 -0.75 -15.04 19.00
CA PHE A 132 0.35 -15.45 19.88
C PHE A 132 1.53 -16.09 19.14
N ILE A 133 1.26 -16.83 18.05
CA ILE A 133 2.30 -17.45 17.24
C ILE A 133 3.02 -16.40 16.40
N PHE A 134 2.24 -15.50 15.82
CA PHE A 134 2.79 -14.40 15.04
C PHE A 134 3.63 -13.47 15.92
N ASP A 135 3.19 -13.19 17.15
CA ASP A 135 3.97 -12.48 18.16
C ASP A 135 5.25 -13.21 18.52
N GLU A 136 5.22 -14.52 18.79
CA GLU A 136 6.43 -15.27 19.10
C GLU A 136 7.43 -15.26 17.94
N PHE A 137 6.95 -15.45 16.71
CA PHE A 137 7.77 -15.34 15.50
C PHE A 137 8.42 -13.95 15.38
N PHE A 138 7.68 -12.90 15.75
CA PHE A 138 8.11 -11.52 15.71
C PHE A 138 9.14 -11.20 16.80
N GLU A 139 8.94 -11.70 18.02
CA GLU A 139 9.85 -11.51 19.17
C GLU A 139 11.17 -12.29 19.01
N ARG A 140 11.18 -13.38 18.24
CA ARG A 140 12.42 -14.09 17.86
C ARG A 140 13.36 -13.24 16.96
N GLY A 141 12.95 -12.02 16.62
CA GLY A 141 13.81 -10.91 16.26
C GLY A 141 13.97 -10.69 14.75
N PHE A 142 13.92 -9.43 14.36
CA PHE A 142 14.44 -8.99 13.07
C PHE A 142 15.97 -9.01 13.09
N LEU A 143 16.60 -9.27 11.94
CA LEU A 143 18.00 -8.88 11.82
C LEU A 143 18.12 -7.36 11.86
N GLU A 144 19.20 -6.92 12.50
CA GLU A 144 19.72 -5.57 12.36
C GLU A 144 19.96 -5.28 10.87
N LEU A 145 19.64 -4.09 10.38
CA LEU A 145 19.73 -3.80 8.93
C LEU A 145 21.17 -3.91 8.41
N GLU A 146 22.16 -3.68 9.27
CA GLU A 146 23.59 -3.91 8.96
C GLU A 146 23.89 -5.36 8.60
N GLN A 147 23.20 -6.30 9.24
CA GLN A 147 23.34 -7.70 8.92
C GLN A 147 22.64 -7.99 7.59
N LEU A 148 21.47 -7.37 7.31
CA LEU A 148 20.71 -7.54 6.06
C LEU A 148 21.50 -7.18 4.79
N VAL A 149 22.45 -6.25 4.89
CA VAL A 149 23.29 -5.86 3.74
C VAL A 149 24.35 -6.93 3.40
N LYS A 150 24.77 -7.75 4.37
CA LYS A 150 25.94 -8.66 4.24
C LYS A 150 25.57 -10.10 3.84
N VAL A 151 24.31 -10.36 3.62
CA VAL A 151 23.71 -11.70 3.68
C VAL A 151 22.98 -12.03 2.39
N LYS A 152 23.12 -13.28 1.95
CA LYS A 152 22.43 -13.77 0.76
C LYS A 152 20.94 -13.91 1.02
N ARG A 153 20.12 -13.57 0.02
CA ARG A 153 18.67 -13.74 0.09
C ARG A 153 18.22 -15.10 -0.37
N TYR A 154 17.05 -15.57 0.09
CA TYR A 154 16.47 -16.86 -0.30
C TYR A 154 14.98 -16.70 -0.56
N ASN A 155 14.47 -17.38 -1.58
CA ASN A 155 13.03 -17.43 -1.79
C ASN A 155 12.42 -18.40 -0.76
N ALA A 156 11.59 -17.89 0.15
CA ALA A 156 10.97 -18.66 1.24
C ALA A 156 10.15 -19.88 0.78
N PHE A 157 9.63 -19.85 -0.46
CA PHE A 157 8.84 -20.93 -1.03
C PHE A 157 9.71 -22.05 -1.67
N THR A 158 10.84 -21.68 -2.29
CA THR A 158 11.68 -22.62 -3.05
C THR A 158 13.00 -22.97 -2.34
N GLY A 159 13.35 -22.25 -1.27
CA GLY A 159 14.64 -22.36 -0.57
C GLY A 159 15.85 -21.95 -1.43
N ARG A 160 15.64 -21.43 -2.64
CA ARG A 160 16.72 -21.08 -3.56
C ARG A 160 17.25 -19.69 -3.25
N ALA A 161 18.57 -19.53 -3.36
CA ALA A 161 19.19 -18.21 -3.22
C ALA A 161 18.60 -17.24 -4.27
N SER A 162 18.14 -16.09 -3.80
CA SER A 162 17.68 -14.98 -4.63
C SER A 162 18.83 -13.99 -4.76
N ASN A 163 19.51 -14.00 -5.90
CA ASN A 163 20.58 -13.04 -6.20
C ASN A 163 20.12 -11.88 -7.09
N VAL A 164 18.82 -11.80 -7.39
CA VAL A 164 18.31 -10.86 -8.39
C VAL A 164 18.00 -9.54 -7.71
N ALA A 165 18.93 -8.59 -7.80
CA ALA A 165 18.59 -7.18 -7.63
C ALA A 165 17.50 -6.84 -8.65
N LEU A 166 16.45 -6.16 -8.20
CA LEU A 166 15.32 -5.84 -9.06
C LEU A 166 15.73 -4.74 -10.04
N GLY A 167 15.24 -4.84 -11.27
CA GLY A 167 15.28 -3.75 -12.24
C GLY A 167 13.93 -3.07 -12.34
N HIS A 168 13.88 -1.92 -13.01
CA HIS A 168 12.60 -1.31 -13.38
C HIS A 168 11.80 -2.26 -14.26
N GLN A 169 10.50 -2.42 -13.98
CA GLN A 169 9.57 -3.12 -14.83
C GLN A 169 9.10 -2.17 -15.93
N LYS A 170 9.69 -2.32 -17.13
CA LYS A 170 9.38 -1.50 -18.32
C LYS A 170 8.37 -2.14 -19.28
N PHE A 171 7.79 -3.28 -18.89
CA PHE A 171 6.78 -3.99 -19.67
C PHE A 171 5.54 -4.22 -18.83
N ASP A 172 4.38 -4.05 -19.45
CA ASP A 172 3.09 -4.33 -18.84
C ASP A 172 2.87 -5.86 -18.66
N GLU A 173 1.72 -6.24 -18.10
CA GLU A 173 1.37 -7.65 -17.89
C GLU A 173 1.18 -8.46 -19.19
N ASN A 174 1.01 -7.79 -20.33
CA ASN A 174 0.86 -8.39 -21.65
C ASN A 174 2.19 -8.44 -22.43
N GLY A 175 3.28 -7.95 -21.84
CA GLY A 175 4.60 -7.88 -22.47
C GLY A 175 4.76 -6.71 -23.45
N ASN A 176 3.85 -5.73 -23.45
CA ASN A 176 4.03 -4.49 -24.21
C ASN A 176 4.97 -3.56 -23.45
N GLU A 177 5.81 -2.84 -24.18
CA GLU A 177 6.68 -1.82 -23.58
C GLU A 177 5.85 -0.66 -23.02
N GLU A 178 6.25 -0.17 -21.86
CA GLU A 178 5.67 1.01 -21.23
C GLU A 178 6.00 2.27 -22.04
N PRO A 179 5.16 3.33 -22.00
CA PRO A 179 5.36 4.54 -22.78
C PRO A 179 6.76 5.17 -22.61
N GLU A 180 7.31 5.68 -23.71
CA GLU A 180 8.67 6.26 -23.78
C GLU A 180 8.91 7.34 -22.72
N LEU A 181 7.91 8.20 -22.46
CA LEU A 181 8.00 9.24 -21.42
C LEU A 181 8.34 8.64 -20.04
N ILE A 182 7.77 7.48 -19.71
CA ILE A 182 7.98 6.80 -18.44
C ILE A 182 9.31 6.04 -18.44
N THR A 183 9.59 5.28 -19.50
CA THR A 183 10.80 4.43 -19.56
C THR A 183 12.08 5.26 -19.60
N SER A 184 12.09 6.37 -20.34
CA SER A 184 13.19 7.34 -20.35
C SER A 184 13.42 7.98 -18.97
N ALA A 185 12.35 8.37 -18.27
CA ALA A 185 12.46 8.93 -16.92
C ALA A 185 13.04 7.90 -15.93
N LEU A 186 12.59 6.65 -15.99
CA LEU A 186 13.11 5.57 -15.16
C LEU A 186 14.61 5.29 -15.42
N ASP A 187 15.07 5.42 -16.67
CA ASP A 187 16.49 5.23 -17.01
C ASP A 187 17.42 6.31 -16.43
N LEU A 188 16.87 7.46 -16.05
CA LEU A 188 17.60 8.54 -15.39
C LEU A 188 17.72 8.32 -13.87
N ILE A 189 16.80 7.56 -13.25
CA ILE A 189 16.82 7.25 -11.81
C ILE A 189 17.74 6.05 -11.55
N LYS A 190 19.05 6.29 -11.65
CA LYS A 190 20.08 5.24 -11.58
C LYS A 190 20.46 4.84 -10.16
N GLU A 191 20.37 5.78 -9.24
CA GLU A 191 20.93 5.66 -7.89
C GLU A 191 19.97 6.27 -6.87
N GLY A 192 19.70 5.53 -5.81
CA GLY A 192 19.08 6.00 -4.58
C GLY A 192 20.10 5.95 -3.45
N TYR A 193 19.94 6.82 -2.46
CA TYR A 193 20.86 6.94 -1.33
C TYR A 193 20.12 6.80 -0.02
N PHE A 194 20.76 6.21 0.98
CA PHE A 194 20.21 6.16 2.33
C PHE A 194 21.33 6.04 3.39
N ASN A 195 21.05 6.52 4.60
CA ASN A 195 21.90 6.45 5.77
C ASN A 195 21.50 5.23 6.62
N LEU A 196 22.27 4.15 6.50
CA LEU A 196 21.98 2.88 7.17
C LEU A 196 22.04 3.02 8.70
N ALA A 197 23.01 3.79 9.22
CA ALA A 197 23.19 3.97 10.65
C ALA A 197 22.03 4.75 11.29
N ALA A 198 21.59 5.83 10.64
CA ALA A 198 20.46 6.63 11.11
C ALA A 198 19.15 5.82 11.07
N VAL A 199 18.93 5.04 10.00
CA VAL A 199 17.74 4.18 9.89
C VAL A 199 17.77 3.04 10.92
N ASN A 200 18.93 2.43 11.19
CA ASN A 200 19.07 1.45 12.26
C ASN A 200 18.67 2.03 13.63
N SER A 201 19.08 3.27 13.92
CA SER A 201 18.67 3.95 15.15
C SER A 201 17.15 4.10 15.20
N HIS A 202 16.52 4.60 14.14
CA HIS A 202 15.07 4.75 14.05
C HIS A 202 14.32 3.42 14.27
N ILE A 203 14.78 2.33 13.65
CA ILE A 203 14.18 0.99 13.85
C ILE A 203 14.31 0.52 15.30
N LYS A 204 15.44 0.79 15.96
CA LYS A 204 15.63 0.47 17.39
C LYS A 204 14.67 1.27 18.26
N ASP A 205 14.49 2.55 17.97
CA ASP A 205 13.58 3.43 18.71
C ASP A 205 12.11 2.97 18.54
N LEU A 206 11.71 2.61 17.33
CA LEU A 206 10.39 2.02 17.07
C LEU A 206 10.17 0.70 17.84
N ASN A 207 11.19 -0.17 17.88
CA ASN A 207 11.08 -1.42 18.63
C ASN A 207 11.03 -1.19 20.15
N ALA A 208 11.79 -0.24 20.68
CA ALA A 208 11.73 0.15 22.09
C ALA A 208 10.33 0.71 22.45
N ALA A 209 9.77 1.59 21.61
CA ALA A 209 8.42 2.12 21.79
C ALA A 209 7.36 1.01 21.75
N ARG A 210 7.47 0.07 20.80
CA ARG A 210 6.59 -1.10 20.70
C ARG A 210 6.65 -1.95 21.98
N LEU A 211 7.86 -2.28 22.46
CA LEU A 211 8.04 -3.09 23.68
C LEU A 211 7.45 -2.40 24.91
N SER A 212 7.62 -1.08 25.02
CA SER A 212 7.00 -0.29 26.09
C SER A 212 5.46 -0.36 26.04
N LEU A 213 4.87 -0.18 24.85
CA LEU A 213 3.41 -0.25 24.66
C LEU A 213 2.86 -1.67 24.85
N LYS A 214 3.65 -2.70 24.51
CA LYS A 214 3.31 -4.09 24.81
C LYS A 214 3.25 -4.33 26.31
N ALA A 215 4.26 -3.88 27.06
CA ALA A 215 4.27 -4.01 28.52
C ALA A 215 3.12 -3.23 29.19
N GLU A 216 2.77 -2.06 28.65
CA GLU A 216 1.59 -1.30 29.08
C GLU A 216 0.30 -2.09 28.84
N TYR A 217 0.12 -2.66 27.65
CA TYR A 217 -1.02 -3.50 27.32
C TYR A 217 -1.10 -4.74 28.20
N ASP A 218 0.00 -5.50 28.36
CA ASP A 218 0.04 -6.71 29.17
C ASP A 218 -0.35 -6.41 30.64
N ARG A 219 0.10 -5.26 31.18
CA ARG A 219 -0.28 -4.79 32.52
C ARG A 219 -1.77 -4.46 32.63
N ILE A 220 -2.33 -3.73 31.66
CA ILE A 220 -3.76 -3.34 31.65
C ILE A 220 -4.65 -4.56 31.41
N ALA A 221 -4.22 -5.49 30.57
CA ALA A 221 -4.95 -6.72 30.27
C ALA A 221 -5.00 -7.67 31.47
N ALA A 222 -3.94 -7.71 32.29
CA ALA A 222 -3.86 -8.50 33.51
C ALA A 222 -4.57 -7.87 34.72
N ASP A 223 -4.89 -6.58 34.65
CA ASP A 223 -5.61 -5.88 35.71
C ASP A 223 -7.12 -6.15 35.63
N GLU A 224 -7.65 -6.86 36.61
CA GLU A 224 -9.08 -7.20 36.71
C GLU A 224 -9.98 -5.96 36.87
N ILE A 225 -9.43 -4.83 37.31
CA ILE A 225 -10.17 -3.57 37.54
C ILE A 225 -10.24 -2.72 36.27
N SER A 226 -9.31 -2.91 35.33
CA SER A 226 -9.24 -2.13 34.09
C SER A 226 -10.47 -2.33 33.22
N THR A 227 -11.03 -1.24 32.71
CA THR A 227 -12.21 -1.27 31.85
C THR A 227 -11.91 -1.91 30.49
N GLU A 228 -12.93 -2.42 29.82
CA GLU A 228 -12.78 -3.00 28.49
C GLU A 228 -12.33 -1.96 27.45
N GLU A 229 -12.75 -0.70 27.60
CA GLU A 229 -12.31 0.42 26.77
C GLU A 229 -10.81 0.69 26.94
N ALA A 230 -10.32 0.66 28.18
CA ALA A 230 -8.89 0.83 28.47
C ALA A 230 -8.05 -0.30 27.85
N LYS A 231 -8.51 -1.55 27.97
CA LYS A 231 -7.88 -2.72 27.34
C LYS A 231 -7.86 -2.61 25.82
N LYS A 232 -8.98 -2.23 25.20
CA LYS A 232 -9.09 -2.00 23.74
C LYS A 232 -8.15 -0.91 23.26
N LEU A 233 -8.09 0.22 23.96
CA LEU A 233 -7.22 1.34 23.60
C LEU A 233 -5.74 0.96 23.71
N ALA A 234 -5.35 0.27 24.79
CA ALA A 234 -3.98 -0.21 24.97
C ALA A 234 -3.58 -1.20 23.86
N LEU A 235 -4.47 -2.13 23.50
CA LEU A 235 -4.27 -3.07 22.39
C LEU A 235 -4.14 -2.33 21.05
N LYS A 236 -5.01 -1.35 20.77
CA LYS A 236 -4.96 -0.51 19.54
C LYS A 236 -3.62 0.20 19.42
N ARG A 237 -3.11 0.80 20.50
CA ARG A 237 -1.80 1.49 20.54
C ARG A 237 -0.64 0.52 20.31
N TYR A 238 -0.65 -0.65 20.97
CA TYR A 238 0.34 -1.69 20.75
C TYR A 238 0.35 -2.19 19.29
N LYS A 239 -0.82 -2.57 18.75
CA LYS A 239 -0.96 -3.03 17.35
C LYS A 239 -0.49 -1.98 16.36
N SER A 240 -0.83 -0.71 16.57
CA SER A 240 -0.37 0.40 15.73
C SER A 240 1.17 0.55 15.75
N ALA A 241 1.79 0.51 16.92
CA ALA A 241 3.26 0.56 17.03
C ALA A 241 3.94 -0.64 16.36
N LYS A 242 3.37 -1.84 16.52
CA LYS A 242 3.84 -3.06 15.84
C LYS A 242 3.75 -2.93 14.32
N CYS A 243 2.62 -2.46 13.77
CA CYS A 243 2.45 -2.26 12.34
C CYS A 243 3.42 -1.22 11.77
N ARG A 244 3.68 -0.12 12.49
CA ARG A 244 4.69 0.88 12.09
C ARG A 244 6.10 0.27 11.99
N LEU A 245 6.52 -0.49 13.01
CA LEU A 245 7.80 -1.19 12.99
C LEU A 245 7.88 -2.17 11.80
N ILE A 246 6.84 -2.97 11.57
CA ILE A 246 6.77 -3.89 10.42
C ILE A 246 6.93 -3.14 9.10
N ASN A 247 6.17 -2.07 8.91
CA ASN A 247 6.16 -1.33 7.66
C ASN A 247 7.54 -0.74 7.34
N ASP A 248 8.16 -0.06 8.31
CA ASP A 248 9.44 0.60 8.11
C ASP A 248 10.57 -0.42 7.95
N HIS A 249 10.58 -1.47 8.78
CA HIS A 249 11.57 -2.55 8.65
C HIS A 249 11.46 -3.23 7.27
N HIS A 250 10.25 -3.53 6.82
CA HIS A 250 10.03 -4.13 5.50
C HIS A 250 10.45 -3.20 4.35
N SER A 251 10.06 -1.93 4.43
CA SER A 251 10.35 -0.91 3.43
C SER A 251 11.86 -0.73 3.24
N ILE A 252 12.60 -0.60 4.35
CA ILE A 252 14.08 -0.50 4.33
C ILE A 252 14.72 -1.85 4.00
N GLY A 253 14.15 -2.94 4.49
CA GLY A 253 14.50 -4.30 4.12
C GLY A 253 14.51 -4.46 2.59
N SER A 254 13.52 -3.94 1.88
CA SER A 254 13.49 -4.03 0.41
C SER A 254 14.71 -3.37 -0.27
N ILE A 255 15.21 -2.26 0.29
CA ILE A 255 16.38 -1.50 -0.20
C ILE A 255 17.67 -2.26 0.11
N THR A 256 17.81 -2.78 1.33
CA THR A 256 19.05 -3.43 1.79
C THR A 256 19.43 -4.67 0.99
N GLY A 257 18.52 -5.29 0.26
CA GLY A 257 18.90 -6.34 -0.70
C GLY A 257 18.55 -6.03 -2.15
N GLN A 258 18.62 -4.74 -2.49
CA GLN A 258 19.12 -4.31 -3.80
C GLN A 258 20.67 -4.32 -3.84
N ASN A 259 21.32 -4.98 -2.87
CA ASN A 259 22.78 -5.08 -2.72
C ASN A 259 23.46 -3.68 -2.69
N PRO A 260 23.07 -2.82 -1.74
CA PRO A 260 23.60 -1.47 -1.67
C PRO A 260 25.11 -1.48 -1.38
N LYS A 261 25.79 -0.43 -1.82
CA LYS A 261 27.22 -0.23 -1.59
C LYS A 261 27.44 1.00 -0.73
N GLU A 262 28.30 0.89 0.26
CA GLU A 262 28.71 2.03 1.08
C GLU A 262 29.60 2.96 0.23
N ILE A 263 29.27 4.26 0.20
CA ILE A 263 30.01 5.28 -0.56
C ILE A 263 30.65 6.34 0.33
N ALA A 264 30.16 6.46 1.56
CA ALA A 264 30.72 7.28 2.63
C ALA A 264 30.30 6.63 3.96
N PRO A 265 30.96 6.94 5.09
CA PRO A 265 30.63 6.32 6.39
C PRO A 265 29.13 6.38 6.70
N GLY A 266 28.47 5.23 6.74
CA GLY A 266 27.03 5.09 7.00
C GLY A 266 26.11 5.42 5.83
N ILE A 267 26.60 6.00 4.72
CA ILE A 267 25.81 6.33 3.53
C ILE A 267 25.99 5.27 2.45
N TYR A 268 24.88 4.71 2.04
CA TYR A 268 24.79 3.63 1.08
C TYR A 268 24.09 4.11 -0.19
N VAL A 269 24.55 3.61 -1.34
CA VAL A 269 23.91 3.77 -2.65
C VAL A 269 23.31 2.45 -3.10
N TYR A 270 22.13 2.49 -3.70
CA TYR A 270 21.46 1.33 -4.30
C TYR A 270 20.86 1.71 -5.65
N LYS A 271 20.46 0.70 -6.43
CA LYS A 271 19.69 0.90 -7.65
C LYS A 271 18.19 0.78 -7.34
N PRO A 272 17.40 1.86 -7.44
CA PRO A 272 15.96 1.77 -7.27
C PRO A 272 15.34 0.87 -8.34
N ALA A 273 14.24 0.22 -7.99
CA ALA A 273 13.45 -0.58 -8.92
C ALA A 273 12.02 -0.10 -8.84
N TYR A 274 11.43 0.23 -9.98
CA TYR A 274 10.08 0.79 -10.08
C TYR A 274 9.19 -0.08 -10.95
N LYS A 275 7.91 -0.12 -10.63
CA LYS A 275 6.85 -0.69 -11.46
C LYS A 275 5.89 0.42 -11.89
N VAL A 276 5.52 0.42 -13.17
CA VAL A 276 4.56 1.36 -13.73
C VAL A 276 3.13 0.97 -13.33
N GLN A 277 2.36 1.94 -12.87
CA GLN A 277 0.94 1.81 -12.53
C GLN A 277 0.05 2.09 -13.75
N PRO A 278 -1.22 1.67 -13.75
CA PRO A 278 -2.13 1.84 -14.90
C PRO A 278 -2.30 3.29 -15.40
N ALA A 279 -2.28 4.29 -14.50
CA ALA A 279 -2.35 5.70 -14.86
C ALA A 279 -0.98 6.32 -15.22
N GLY A 280 0.10 5.55 -15.13
CA GLY A 280 1.45 5.98 -15.50
C GLY A 280 2.32 6.48 -14.34
N ARG A 281 1.78 6.59 -13.13
CA ARG A 281 2.59 6.72 -11.90
C ARG A 281 3.55 5.53 -11.75
N VAL A 282 4.57 5.67 -10.93
CA VAL A 282 5.50 4.58 -10.62
C VAL A 282 5.51 4.30 -9.12
N SER A 283 5.56 3.02 -8.76
CA SER A 283 5.73 2.54 -7.38
C SER A 283 7.06 1.84 -7.26
N GLN A 284 7.84 2.14 -6.22
CA GLN A 284 9.05 1.40 -5.93
C GLN A 284 8.66 -0.05 -5.60
N MET A 285 9.28 -1.00 -6.29
CA MET A 285 8.97 -2.41 -6.13
C MET A 285 9.24 -2.85 -4.70
N LYS A 286 8.27 -3.56 -4.10
CA LYS A 286 8.27 -3.95 -2.68
C LYS A 286 8.18 -2.77 -1.70
N GLY A 287 7.78 -1.59 -2.17
CA GLY A 287 7.50 -0.40 -1.35
C GLY A 287 8.69 0.56 -1.23
N GLY A 288 9.88 0.07 -0.86
CA GLY A 288 11.06 0.92 -0.72
C GLY A 288 10.86 2.14 0.17
N LEU A 289 11.53 3.27 -0.11
CA LEU A 289 11.36 4.50 0.67
C LEU A 289 9.99 5.14 0.46
N GLN A 290 9.37 4.89 -0.70
CA GLN A 290 8.03 5.39 -1.01
C GLN A 290 6.98 4.89 -0.02
N SER A 291 7.10 3.63 0.44
CA SER A 291 6.23 3.07 1.50
C SER A 291 6.72 3.29 2.93
N ALA A 292 7.91 3.84 3.14
CA ALA A 292 8.44 4.05 4.48
C ALA A 292 7.70 5.21 5.16
N SER A 293 7.58 5.18 6.49
CA SER A 293 7.06 6.32 7.25
C SER A 293 7.89 7.58 6.98
N ARG A 294 7.31 8.76 7.20
CA ARG A 294 8.04 10.02 6.97
C ARG A 294 9.29 10.10 7.85
N ARG A 295 9.21 9.66 9.11
CA ARG A 295 10.36 9.55 10.03
C ARG A 295 11.44 8.59 9.52
N ALA A 296 11.05 7.44 8.97
CA ALA A 296 12.01 6.52 8.35
C ALA A 296 12.68 7.12 7.10
N LYS A 297 11.93 7.86 6.26
CA LYS A 297 12.50 8.61 5.13
C LYS A 297 13.47 9.69 5.62
N ALA A 298 13.10 10.45 6.64
CA ALA A 298 13.98 11.45 7.24
C ALA A 298 15.29 10.84 7.76
N ALA A 299 15.20 9.73 8.49
CA ALA A 299 16.36 8.99 8.96
C ALA A 299 17.21 8.48 7.77
N ALA A 300 16.58 7.92 6.74
CA ALA A 300 17.26 7.46 5.53
C ALA A 300 18.00 8.59 4.82
N TYR A 301 17.45 9.80 4.77
CA TYR A 301 18.05 10.91 4.05
C TYR A 301 19.02 11.77 4.89
N LYS A 302 19.16 11.48 6.19
CA LYS A 302 20.03 12.21 7.11
C LYS A 302 21.48 12.22 6.67
N GLY A 303 22.07 13.41 6.57
CA GLY A 303 23.49 13.62 6.25
C GLY A 303 23.84 13.51 4.76
N ILE A 304 22.86 13.27 3.88
CA ILE A 304 23.07 13.30 2.43
C ILE A 304 23.11 14.75 1.96
N LYS A 305 24.21 15.15 1.35
CA LYS A 305 24.45 16.56 0.99
C LYS A 305 23.60 16.98 -0.20
N ASN A 306 23.13 18.23 -0.15
CA ASN A 306 22.39 18.90 -1.23
C ASN A 306 21.12 18.14 -1.67
N LEU A 307 20.52 17.40 -0.74
CA LEU A 307 19.30 16.64 -1.00
C LEU A 307 18.07 17.53 -0.80
N LYS A 308 17.12 17.43 -1.73
CA LYS A 308 15.91 18.25 -1.79
C LYS A 308 14.69 17.37 -2.05
N ASN A 309 13.60 17.67 -1.34
CA ASN A 309 12.30 17.02 -1.51
C ASN A 309 11.32 18.02 -2.12
N TYR A 310 10.95 17.82 -3.39
CA TYR A 310 10.02 18.70 -4.09
C TYR A 310 8.71 17.99 -4.35
N ASP A 311 7.59 18.58 -3.92
CA ASP A 311 6.25 18.08 -4.21
C ASP A 311 5.46 19.10 -5.04
N LEU A 312 4.52 18.61 -5.86
CA LEU A 312 3.54 19.47 -6.50
C LEU A 312 2.54 20.01 -5.48
N LYS A 313 2.55 21.32 -5.28
CA LYS A 313 1.60 22.00 -4.40
C LYS A 313 0.16 21.81 -4.88
N ALA A 314 -0.66 21.20 -4.02
CA ALA A 314 -2.08 20.96 -4.26
C ALA A 314 -2.38 20.29 -5.62
N SER A 315 -1.55 19.33 -6.03
CA SER A 315 -1.55 18.70 -7.37
C SER A 315 -2.95 18.31 -7.87
N GLN A 316 -3.72 17.59 -7.05
CA GLN A 316 -5.04 17.07 -7.41
C GLN A 316 -6.09 18.19 -7.55
N ILE A 317 -6.03 19.22 -6.71
CA ILE A 317 -6.94 20.36 -6.79
C ILE A 317 -6.63 21.18 -8.06
N ASN A 318 -5.36 21.45 -8.34
CA ASN A 318 -4.95 22.15 -9.56
C ASN A 318 -5.28 21.36 -10.83
N GLY A 319 -5.05 20.05 -10.82
CA GLY A 319 -5.47 19.16 -11.90
C GLY A 319 -6.97 19.22 -12.15
N LEU A 320 -7.77 19.20 -11.08
CA LEU A 320 -9.23 19.29 -11.20
C LEU A 320 -9.71 20.66 -11.69
N ILE A 321 -9.10 21.77 -11.25
CA ILE A 321 -9.40 23.12 -11.75
C ILE A 321 -9.20 23.16 -13.27
N GLN A 322 -8.07 22.65 -13.77
CA GLN A 322 -7.81 22.57 -15.21
C GLN A 322 -8.87 21.72 -15.93
N GLN A 323 -9.30 20.61 -15.34
CA GLN A 323 -10.34 19.76 -15.93
C GLN A 323 -11.73 20.43 -15.94
N PHE A 324 -12.06 21.19 -14.89
CA PHE A 324 -13.30 21.97 -14.83
C PHE A 324 -13.31 23.09 -15.87
N GLU A 325 -12.19 23.80 -16.06
CA GLU A 325 -12.04 24.79 -17.14
C GLU A 325 -12.26 24.16 -18.52
N LEU A 326 -11.68 22.98 -18.78
CA LEU A 326 -11.87 22.25 -20.04
C LEU A 326 -13.34 21.84 -20.26
N ALA A 327 -14.07 21.54 -19.18
CA ALA A 327 -15.49 21.21 -19.20
C ALA A 327 -16.41 22.45 -19.12
N ASN A 328 -15.84 23.65 -19.03
CA ASN A 328 -16.54 24.92 -18.82
C ASN A 328 -17.44 24.89 -17.55
N LEU A 329 -16.87 24.46 -16.42
CA LEU A 329 -17.52 24.34 -15.11
C LEU A 329 -16.97 25.36 -14.11
N ASP A 330 -17.74 25.60 -13.04
CA ASP A 330 -17.37 26.55 -11.99
C ASP A 330 -16.24 26.00 -11.11
N THR A 331 -15.13 26.75 -11.02
CA THR A 331 -13.93 26.42 -10.23
C THR A 331 -13.88 27.16 -8.89
N THR A 332 -14.85 28.03 -8.58
CA THR A 332 -14.80 28.96 -7.46
C THR A 332 -14.51 28.27 -6.12
N TRP A 333 -15.21 27.17 -5.81
CA TRP A 333 -15.00 26.42 -4.57
C TRP A 333 -13.56 25.89 -4.47
N LEU A 334 -13.02 25.32 -5.56
CA LEU A 334 -11.68 24.75 -5.58
C LEU A 334 -10.60 25.82 -5.43
N VAL A 335 -10.78 26.96 -6.09
CA VAL A 335 -9.86 28.10 -6.00
C VAL A 335 -9.85 28.67 -4.58
N GLN A 336 -11.03 28.90 -3.98
CA GLN A 336 -11.15 29.37 -2.60
C GLN A 336 -10.51 28.38 -1.61
N TYR A 337 -10.74 27.08 -1.80
CA TYR A 337 -10.14 26.04 -0.95
C TYR A 337 -8.62 25.99 -1.10
N ARG A 338 -8.09 26.10 -2.32
CA ARG A 338 -6.64 26.06 -2.61
C ARG A 338 -5.91 27.28 -2.05
N ASP A 339 -6.50 28.47 -2.22
CA ASP A 339 -5.84 29.74 -1.93
C ASP A 339 -5.97 30.14 -0.45
N ASN A 340 -6.86 29.50 0.31
CA ASN A 340 -6.91 29.63 1.77
C ASN A 340 -5.95 28.62 2.45
N PRO A 341 -4.84 29.09 3.07
CA PRO A 341 -3.88 28.21 3.74
C PRO A 341 -4.47 27.44 4.93
N ASN A 342 -5.55 27.95 5.55
CA ASN A 342 -6.23 27.34 6.67
C ASN A 342 -7.44 26.48 6.27
N ALA A 343 -7.78 26.39 4.97
CA ALA A 343 -8.99 25.71 4.52
C ALA A 343 -9.14 24.30 5.09
N LYS A 344 -8.08 23.48 5.02
CA LYS A 344 -8.08 22.11 5.55
C LYS A 344 -8.51 22.05 7.02
N LYS A 345 -7.96 22.94 7.86
CA LYS A 345 -8.27 23.02 9.30
C LYS A 345 -9.70 23.52 9.53
N GLU A 346 -10.10 24.57 8.81
CA GLU A 346 -11.44 25.16 8.95
C GLU A 346 -12.54 24.18 8.55
N TYR A 347 -12.37 23.45 7.44
CA TYR A 347 -13.34 22.47 6.99
C TYR A 347 -13.38 21.22 7.89
N ALA A 348 -12.22 20.73 8.33
CA ALA A 348 -12.16 19.64 9.30
C ALA A 348 -12.89 20.00 10.61
N ALA A 349 -12.64 21.20 11.15
CA ALA A 349 -13.31 21.71 12.34
C ALA A 349 -14.83 21.87 12.18
N LYS A 350 -15.31 22.32 11.01
CA LYS A 350 -16.75 22.42 10.71
C LYS A 350 -17.47 21.06 10.79
N VAL A 351 -16.79 20.00 10.34
CA VAL A 351 -17.32 18.63 10.40
C VAL A 351 -17.15 18.03 11.80
N GLY A 352 -16.07 18.38 12.50
CA GLY A 352 -15.69 17.84 13.80
C GLY A 352 -14.76 16.63 13.70
N ILE A 353 -13.94 16.57 12.66
CA ILE A 353 -13.00 15.45 12.38
C ILE A 353 -11.57 15.97 12.31
N SER A 354 -10.60 15.05 12.35
CA SER A 354 -9.20 15.33 12.09
C SER A 354 -8.96 15.88 10.68
N VAL A 355 -7.88 16.65 10.52
CA VAL A 355 -7.49 17.22 9.22
C VAL A 355 -7.20 16.13 8.19
N ASP A 356 -6.66 14.99 8.63
CA ASP A 356 -6.30 13.88 7.76
C ASP A 356 -7.53 13.07 7.32
N CYS A 357 -8.50 12.89 8.22
CA CYS A 357 -9.82 12.36 7.84
C CYS A 357 -10.49 13.24 6.78
N TRP A 358 -10.47 14.57 6.96
CA TRP A 358 -11.00 15.51 5.95
C TRP A 358 -10.30 15.37 4.60
N LYS A 359 -8.95 15.37 4.57
CA LYS A 359 -8.17 15.23 3.33
C LYS A 359 -8.50 13.92 2.60
N THR A 360 -8.59 12.82 3.35
CA THR A 360 -8.88 11.48 2.80
C THR A 360 -10.26 11.44 2.18
N CYS A 361 -11.28 11.93 2.89
CA CYS A 361 -12.66 12.01 2.40
C CYS A 361 -12.78 12.93 1.17
N LEU A 362 -12.13 14.11 1.19
CA LEU A 362 -12.14 15.04 0.06
C LEU A 362 -11.47 14.41 -1.17
N CYS A 363 -10.29 13.82 -1.01
CA CYS A 363 -9.56 13.15 -2.09
C CYS A 363 -10.43 12.04 -2.73
N ALA A 364 -11.07 11.21 -1.89
CA ALA A 364 -11.97 10.18 -2.37
C ALA A 364 -13.15 10.75 -3.18
N LEU A 365 -13.73 11.86 -2.73
CA LEU A 365 -14.78 12.56 -3.46
C LEU A 365 -14.31 13.05 -4.84
N LEU A 366 -13.12 13.65 -4.94
CA LEU A 366 -12.58 14.14 -6.22
C LEU A 366 -12.49 13.02 -7.27
N PHE A 367 -12.07 11.83 -6.82
CA PHE A 367 -11.96 10.62 -7.63
C PHE A 367 -13.29 9.86 -7.78
N GLY A 368 -14.44 10.46 -7.44
CA GLY A 368 -15.76 9.88 -7.71
C GLY A 368 -16.17 8.75 -6.76
N ALA A 369 -15.68 8.76 -5.52
CA ALA A 369 -16.20 7.85 -4.50
C ALA A 369 -17.71 8.06 -4.29
N TYR A 370 -18.43 6.95 -4.10
CA TYR A 370 -19.86 6.98 -3.87
C TYR A 370 -20.18 7.56 -2.49
N THR A 371 -21.01 8.59 -2.42
CA THR A 371 -21.47 9.18 -1.16
C THR A 371 -22.72 8.47 -0.64
N THR A 372 -22.72 8.09 0.64
CA THR A 372 -23.90 7.50 1.29
C THR A 372 -24.77 8.58 1.93
N SER A 373 -26.08 8.53 1.70
CA SER A 373 -27.04 9.42 2.41
C SER A 373 -27.01 9.13 3.91
N PRO A 374 -27.06 10.15 4.80
CA PRO A 374 -27.09 9.95 6.25
C PRO A 374 -28.17 8.95 6.70
N SER A 375 -29.36 9.02 6.11
CA SER A 375 -30.48 8.11 6.37
C SER A 375 -30.22 6.63 6.04
N LYS A 376 -29.14 6.32 5.30
CA LYS A 376 -28.76 4.97 4.89
C LYS A 376 -27.47 4.47 5.54
N VAL A 377 -26.89 5.22 6.49
CA VAL A 377 -25.65 4.82 7.17
C VAL A 377 -25.90 3.58 8.02
N LYS A 378 -26.90 3.63 8.92
CA LYS A 378 -27.25 2.51 9.80
C LYS A 378 -27.51 1.21 9.04
N SER A 379 -28.40 1.25 8.04
CA SER A 379 -28.73 0.05 7.25
C SER A 379 -27.55 -0.53 6.46
N LYS A 380 -26.53 0.28 6.14
CA LYS A 380 -25.30 -0.23 5.53
C LYS A 380 -24.36 -0.87 6.54
N LEU A 381 -24.29 -0.33 7.74
CA LEU A 381 -23.48 -0.89 8.82
C LEU A 381 -24.07 -2.23 9.29
N ASP A 382 -25.39 -2.28 9.49
CA ASP A 382 -26.10 -3.51 9.86
C ASP A 382 -25.87 -4.62 8.81
N ALA A 383 -25.96 -4.27 7.51
CA ALA A 383 -25.70 -5.22 6.41
C ALA A 383 -24.25 -5.73 6.34
N LEU A 384 -23.28 -4.97 6.87
CA LEU A 384 -21.88 -5.40 6.97
C LEU A 384 -21.70 -6.44 8.07
N LEU A 385 -22.34 -6.19 9.23
CA LEU A 385 -22.25 -7.03 10.42
C LEU A 385 -22.97 -8.38 10.25
N GLU A 386 -24.10 -8.40 9.53
CA GLU A 386 -24.97 -9.59 9.45
C GLU A 386 -24.56 -10.60 8.35
N GLU A 387 -23.88 -10.20 7.29
CA GLU A 387 -23.69 -11.07 6.10
C GLU A 387 -22.29 -11.01 5.46
N GLY A 388 -21.23 -10.63 6.18
CA GLY A 388 -19.93 -10.40 5.56
C GLY A 388 -20.05 -9.39 4.40
N GLY A 389 -20.86 -8.35 4.65
CA GLY A 389 -21.43 -7.49 3.63
C GLY A 389 -20.41 -6.74 2.78
N LYS A 390 -20.90 -6.02 1.77
CA LYS A 390 -20.03 -5.24 0.87
C LYS A 390 -19.32 -4.14 1.67
N PRO A 391 -18.00 -3.96 1.51
CA PRO A 391 -17.22 -2.96 2.24
C PRO A 391 -17.88 -1.58 2.14
N LEU A 392 -17.73 -0.78 3.20
CA LEU A 392 -18.13 0.62 3.19
C LEU A 392 -17.52 1.32 1.97
N ASN A 393 -18.19 2.38 1.51
CA ASN A 393 -17.51 3.26 0.55
C ASN A 393 -16.38 3.96 1.30
N SER A 394 -15.28 4.28 0.62
CA SER A 394 -14.06 4.78 1.26
C SER A 394 -14.26 6.02 2.13
N ILE A 395 -15.19 6.91 1.79
CA ILE A 395 -15.52 8.09 2.62
C ILE A 395 -16.12 7.62 3.95
N LEU A 396 -17.14 6.76 3.88
CA LEU A 396 -17.83 6.28 5.08
C LEU A 396 -16.94 5.39 5.94
N ASP A 397 -16.05 4.61 5.33
CA ASP A 397 -15.01 3.81 6.00
C ASP A 397 -14.08 4.70 6.82
N THR A 398 -13.54 5.75 6.20
CA THR A 398 -12.65 6.72 6.86
C THR A 398 -13.34 7.45 8.01
N LEU A 399 -14.63 7.80 7.85
CA LEU A 399 -15.39 8.46 8.91
C LEU A 399 -15.76 7.51 10.05
N GLU A 400 -15.94 6.22 9.78
CA GLU A 400 -16.23 5.21 10.81
C GLU A 400 -14.99 4.96 11.68
N ASP A 401 -13.81 4.87 11.06
CA ASP A 401 -12.52 4.83 11.75
C ASP A 401 -12.33 6.04 12.69
N GLU A 402 -12.69 7.25 12.21
CA GLU A 402 -12.62 8.50 12.99
C GLU A 402 -13.66 8.55 14.10
N ALA A 403 -14.81 7.91 13.93
CA ALA A 403 -15.86 7.81 14.94
C ALA A 403 -15.61 6.69 15.97
N ASP A 404 -14.57 5.87 15.78
CA ASP A 404 -14.24 4.70 16.63
C ASP A 404 -15.44 3.77 16.85
N GLY A 405 -16.25 3.60 15.81
CA GLY A 405 -17.47 2.78 15.83
C GLY A 405 -18.73 3.45 16.43
N ASP A 406 -18.67 4.72 16.86
CA ASP A 406 -19.86 5.46 17.32
C ASP A 406 -20.77 5.81 16.13
N LEU A 407 -21.93 5.15 16.06
CA LEU A 407 -22.89 5.31 14.97
C LEU A 407 -23.53 6.71 14.93
N GLU A 408 -23.82 7.32 16.08
CA GLU A 408 -24.44 8.65 16.11
C GLU A 408 -23.44 9.71 15.62
N LEU A 409 -22.19 9.58 16.09
CA LEU A 409 -21.10 10.45 15.67
C LEU A 409 -20.78 10.28 14.18
N LEU A 410 -20.75 9.05 13.67
CA LEU A 410 -20.57 8.74 12.25
C LEU A 410 -21.66 9.39 11.38
N VAL A 411 -22.93 9.28 11.77
CA VAL A 411 -24.05 9.91 11.05
C VAL A 411 -23.91 11.44 11.04
N ASN A 412 -23.49 12.02 12.16
CA ASN A 412 -23.24 13.46 12.29
C ASN A 412 -22.09 13.92 11.38
N TYR A 413 -20.94 13.23 11.40
CA TYR A 413 -19.81 13.52 10.53
C TYR A 413 -20.18 13.42 9.05
N GLN A 414 -20.86 12.34 8.65
CA GLN A 414 -21.31 12.15 7.27
C GLN A 414 -22.25 13.28 6.82
N THR A 415 -23.16 13.72 7.69
CA THR A 415 -24.10 14.81 7.39
C THR A 415 -23.35 16.12 7.16
N LYS A 416 -22.52 16.54 8.11
CA LYS A 416 -21.76 17.80 8.04
C LYS A 416 -20.75 17.80 6.89
N PHE A 417 -20.10 16.67 6.64
CA PHE A 417 -19.17 16.51 5.50
C PHE A 417 -19.90 16.79 4.18
N LEU A 418 -21.04 16.12 3.95
CA LEU A 418 -21.83 16.30 2.73
C LEU A 418 -22.35 17.72 2.56
N GLU A 419 -22.74 18.39 3.65
CA GLU A 419 -23.13 19.80 3.63
C GLU A 419 -21.96 20.71 3.20
N CYS A 420 -20.78 20.51 3.78
CA CYS A 420 -19.58 21.30 3.47
C CYS A 420 -19.14 21.17 2.01
N VAL A 421 -19.18 19.97 1.45
CA VAL A 421 -18.72 19.69 0.07
C VAL A 421 -19.83 19.80 -0.97
N LYS A 422 -21.08 20.09 -0.58
CA LYS A 422 -22.23 20.14 -1.49
C LYS A 422 -21.98 21.00 -2.74
N PRO A 423 -21.44 22.24 -2.65
CA PRO A 423 -21.21 23.06 -3.85
C PRO A 423 -20.22 22.42 -4.82
N LEU A 424 -19.12 21.85 -4.30
CA LEU A 424 -18.14 21.11 -5.08
C LEU A 424 -18.75 19.83 -5.69
N LYS A 425 -19.51 19.08 -4.90
CA LYS A 425 -20.09 17.81 -5.32
C LYS A 425 -21.00 17.95 -6.55
N VAL A 426 -21.78 19.02 -6.61
CA VAL A 426 -22.62 19.31 -7.79
C VAL A 426 -21.75 19.45 -9.05
N GLN A 427 -20.64 20.19 -8.98
CA GLN A 427 -19.74 20.35 -10.12
C GLN A 427 -19.01 19.05 -10.47
N LEU A 428 -18.60 18.27 -9.45
CA LEU A 428 -17.98 16.95 -9.65
C LEU A 428 -18.92 15.97 -10.36
N ASP A 429 -20.19 15.90 -9.96
CA ASP A 429 -21.16 15.01 -10.59
C ASP A 429 -21.33 15.36 -12.08
N ILE A 430 -21.43 16.66 -12.40
CA ILE A 430 -21.48 17.17 -13.79
C ILE A 430 -20.20 16.81 -14.55
N TRP A 431 -19.04 17.01 -13.94
CA TRP A 431 -17.75 16.72 -14.55
C TRP A 431 -17.57 15.22 -14.82
N HIS A 432 -17.91 14.35 -13.87
CA HIS A 432 -17.81 12.90 -14.05
C HIS A 432 -18.76 12.39 -15.14
N ASP A 433 -19.96 12.99 -15.29
CA ASP A 433 -20.85 12.72 -16.41
C ASP A 433 -20.30 13.26 -17.73
N TRP A 434 -19.73 14.47 -17.73
CA TRP A 434 -19.07 15.04 -18.90
C TRP A 434 -17.92 14.18 -19.40
N LEU A 435 -17.12 13.61 -18.50
CA LEU A 435 -16.03 12.70 -18.85
C LEU A 435 -16.55 11.52 -19.69
N LEU A 436 -17.58 10.83 -19.23
CA LEU A 436 -18.09 9.64 -19.92
C LEU A 436 -18.94 9.96 -21.16
N ASN A 437 -19.72 11.04 -21.11
CA ASN A 437 -20.73 11.33 -22.13
C ASN A 437 -20.22 12.27 -23.24
N LYS A 438 -19.16 13.05 -22.99
CA LYS A 438 -18.60 13.99 -23.96
C LYS A 438 -17.11 13.76 -24.22
N TRP A 439 -16.29 13.73 -23.19
CA TRP A 439 -14.83 13.65 -23.37
C TRP A 439 -14.38 12.30 -23.92
N VAL A 440 -14.78 11.19 -23.28
CA VAL A 440 -14.44 9.82 -23.75
C VAL A 440 -14.87 9.62 -25.21
N PRO A 441 -16.11 9.92 -25.63
CA PRO A 441 -16.50 9.83 -27.05
C PRO A 441 -15.66 10.68 -28.00
N ALA A 442 -15.16 11.84 -27.54
CA ALA A 442 -14.37 12.75 -28.37
C ALA A 442 -12.91 12.30 -28.54
N VAL A 443 -12.33 11.63 -27.54
CA VAL A 443 -10.90 11.26 -27.54
C VAL A 443 -10.65 9.77 -27.71
N ALA A 444 -11.67 8.92 -27.54
CA ALA A 444 -11.50 7.49 -27.65
C ALA A 444 -11.24 7.06 -29.10
N TYR A 445 -10.39 6.07 -29.27
CA TYR A 445 -10.08 5.44 -30.55
C TYR A 445 -10.36 3.94 -30.48
N ALA A 446 -10.59 3.33 -31.65
CA ALA A 446 -10.77 1.89 -31.76
C ALA A 446 -9.40 1.19 -31.83
N GLY A 447 -9.14 0.27 -30.91
CA GLY A 447 -7.98 -0.62 -30.96
C GLY A 447 -8.17 -1.75 -31.97
N LYS A 448 -7.15 -2.61 -32.13
CA LYS A 448 -7.17 -3.72 -33.10
C LYS A 448 -8.34 -4.70 -32.93
N SER A 449 -8.83 -4.86 -31.71
CA SER A 449 -9.98 -5.72 -31.39
C SER A 449 -11.34 -5.04 -31.62
N GLY A 450 -11.38 -3.81 -32.14
CA GLY A 450 -12.57 -2.98 -32.24
C GLY A 450 -13.03 -2.36 -30.92
N LYS A 451 -12.38 -2.68 -29.80
CA LYS A 451 -12.67 -2.10 -28.49
C LYS A 451 -12.20 -0.65 -28.43
N LYS A 452 -12.90 0.17 -27.64
CA LYS A 452 -12.57 1.59 -27.43
C LYS A 452 -11.55 1.78 -26.31
N TYR A 453 -10.54 2.58 -26.60
CA TYR A 453 -9.47 2.96 -25.67
C TYR A 453 -9.38 4.48 -25.56
N ILE A 454 -8.97 4.95 -24.40
CA ILE A 454 -8.49 6.32 -24.19
C ILE A 454 -7.02 6.29 -23.80
N LYS A 455 -6.30 7.36 -24.10
CA LYS A 455 -4.88 7.53 -23.77
C LYS A 455 -4.69 8.77 -22.89
N ASN A 456 -3.93 8.64 -21.80
CA ASN A 456 -3.62 9.79 -20.94
C ASN A 456 -2.30 10.47 -21.34
N PRO A 457 -1.92 11.60 -20.71
CA PRO A 457 -0.69 12.33 -21.06
C PRO A 457 0.61 11.55 -20.87
N THR A 458 0.64 10.52 -20.01
CA THR A 458 1.82 9.64 -19.92
C THR A 458 1.96 8.70 -21.11
N GLY A 459 0.90 8.56 -21.90
CA GLY A 459 0.79 7.61 -22.99
C GLY A 459 0.23 6.25 -22.58
N LYS A 460 -0.17 6.05 -21.31
CA LYS A 460 -0.88 4.84 -20.90
C LYS A 460 -2.25 4.78 -21.56
N GLU A 461 -2.72 3.57 -21.81
CA GLU A 461 -4.00 3.28 -22.44
C GLU A 461 -4.97 2.64 -21.43
N LEU A 462 -6.26 2.96 -21.56
CA LEU A 462 -7.33 2.38 -20.75
C LEU A 462 -8.47 1.93 -21.66
N CYS A 463 -8.83 0.65 -21.59
CA CYS A 463 -9.96 0.10 -22.33
C CYS A 463 -11.28 0.46 -21.65
N ILE A 464 -12.09 1.29 -22.31
CA ILE A 464 -13.37 1.75 -21.76
C ILE A 464 -14.41 0.63 -21.77
N ASP A 465 -14.44 -0.18 -22.83
CA ASP A 465 -15.42 -1.27 -22.95
C ASP A 465 -15.21 -2.32 -21.86
N ASP A 466 -13.95 -2.66 -21.56
CA ASP A 466 -13.62 -3.61 -20.49
C ASP A 466 -13.99 -3.06 -19.10
N LEU A 467 -13.78 -1.77 -18.87
CA LEU A 467 -14.24 -1.12 -17.64
C LEU A 467 -15.76 -1.15 -17.49
N GLN A 468 -16.50 -0.83 -18.56
CA GLN A 468 -17.96 -0.81 -18.55
C GLN A 468 -18.56 -2.21 -18.41
N ALA A 469 -17.92 -3.22 -18.97
CA ALA A 469 -18.33 -4.62 -18.80
C ALA A 469 -18.09 -5.13 -17.36
N LYS A 470 -17.03 -4.64 -16.70
CA LYS A 470 -16.62 -5.12 -15.38
C LYS A 470 -17.29 -4.38 -14.23
N TYR A 471 -17.56 -3.09 -14.37
CA TYR A 471 -17.97 -2.24 -13.26
C TYR A 471 -19.28 -1.48 -13.50
N LYS A 472 -19.95 -1.13 -12.40
CA LYS A 472 -21.07 -0.19 -12.41
C LYS A 472 -20.61 1.20 -12.82
N VAL A 473 -21.52 1.97 -13.41
CA VAL A 473 -21.26 3.33 -13.96
C VAL A 473 -20.49 4.24 -13.00
N TRP A 474 -20.86 4.30 -11.72
CA TRP A 474 -20.16 5.15 -10.74
C TRP A 474 -18.68 4.78 -10.56
N LYS A 475 -18.34 3.48 -10.63
CA LYS A 475 -16.97 3.00 -10.51
C LYS A 475 -16.20 3.25 -11.82
N VAL A 476 -16.89 3.17 -12.97
CA VAL A 476 -16.32 3.60 -14.26
C VAL A 476 -15.98 5.10 -14.24
N LYS A 477 -16.89 5.95 -13.75
CA LYS A 477 -16.63 7.40 -13.55
C LYS A 477 -15.37 7.62 -12.71
N SER A 478 -15.30 6.94 -11.55
CA SER A 478 -14.16 7.03 -10.64
C SER A 478 -12.84 6.63 -11.30
N LYS A 479 -12.85 5.53 -12.08
CA LYS A 479 -11.70 5.02 -12.82
C LYS A 479 -11.19 6.00 -13.87
N VAL A 480 -12.11 6.56 -14.66
CA VAL A 480 -11.77 7.51 -15.72
C VAL A 480 -11.24 8.82 -15.11
N ALA A 481 -11.87 9.34 -14.05
CA ALA A 481 -11.40 10.51 -13.33
C ALA A 481 -9.96 10.33 -12.79
N ALA A 482 -9.69 9.19 -12.14
CA ALA A 482 -8.34 8.85 -11.66
C ALA A 482 -7.32 8.75 -12.79
N PHE A 483 -7.67 8.05 -13.88
CA PHE A 483 -6.78 7.87 -15.03
C PHE A 483 -6.38 9.20 -15.69
N VAL A 484 -7.32 10.16 -15.76
CA VAL A 484 -7.06 11.51 -16.29
C VAL A 484 -6.20 12.33 -15.33
N MET A 485 -6.62 12.49 -14.07
CA MET A 485 -5.94 13.38 -13.13
C MET A 485 -4.56 12.86 -12.72
N GLN A 486 -4.45 11.57 -12.38
CA GLN A 486 -3.16 10.97 -12.01
C GLN A 486 -2.24 10.85 -13.22
N GLY A 487 -2.79 10.62 -14.42
CA GLY A 487 -2.02 10.61 -15.66
C GLY A 487 -1.40 11.96 -15.98
N GLN A 488 -2.13 13.05 -15.74
CA GLN A 488 -1.62 14.40 -15.93
C GLN A 488 -0.47 14.73 -14.96
N GLU A 489 -0.63 14.36 -13.68
CA GLU A 489 0.40 14.54 -12.66
C GLU A 489 1.65 13.71 -12.95
N ALA A 490 1.48 12.41 -13.22
CA ALA A 490 2.59 11.52 -13.56
C ALA A 490 3.35 12.00 -14.81
N ALA A 491 2.64 12.49 -15.83
CA ALA A 491 3.27 13.02 -17.03
C ALA A 491 4.17 14.23 -16.72
N PHE A 492 3.75 15.12 -15.82
CA PHE A 492 4.58 16.24 -15.38
C PHE A 492 5.84 15.74 -14.65
N ILE A 493 5.70 14.81 -13.71
CA ILE A 493 6.83 14.31 -12.91
C ILE A 493 7.84 13.53 -13.79
N HIS A 494 7.36 12.75 -14.76
CA HIS A 494 8.24 12.08 -15.73
C HIS A 494 8.91 13.08 -16.68
N ALA A 495 8.17 14.07 -17.18
CA ALA A 495 8.75 15.13 -18.01
C ALA A 495 9.82 15.92 -17.25
N LEU A 496 9.56 16.24 -15.98
CA LEU A 496 10.51 16.92 -15.11
C LEU A 496 11.71 16.04 -14.81
N THR A 497 11.53 14.73 -14.63
CA THR A 497 12.66 13.80 -14.51
C THR A 497 13.52 13.81 -15.77
N ASN A 498 12.89 13.80 -16.95
CA ASN A 498 13.58 13.87 -18.23
C ASN A 498 14.31 15.20 -18.46
N GLN A 499 13.82 16.31 -17.90
CA GLN A 499 14.53 17.59 -17.96
C GLN A 499 15.84 17.58 -17.16
N SER A 500 16.06 16.65 -16.24
CA SER A 500 17.30 16.60 -15.43
C SER A 500 18.58 16.48 -16.27
N VAL A 501 18.49 15.95 -17.50
CA VAL A 501 19.66 15.87 -18.41
C VAL A 501 20.12 17.23 -18.94
N ASN A 502 19.26 18.26 -18.84
CA ASN A 502 19.50 19.60 -19.38
C ASN A 502 19.88 20.62 -18.31
N TYR A 503 19.85 20.25 -17.03
CA TYR A 503 20.06 21.16 -15.90
C TYR A 503 20.87 20.49 -14.79
N ASP A 504 21.38 21.27 -13.83
CA ASP A 504 22.23 20.78 -12.74
C ASP A 504 21.41 20.27 -11.54
N TYR A 505 20.58 19.25 -11.77
CA TYR A 505 19.96 18.46 -10.71
C TYR A 505 19.87 16.99 -11.12
N LYS A 506 19.91 16.09 -10.13
CA LYS A 506 19.81 14.65 -10.34
C LYS A 506 18.64 14.09 -9.55
N VAL A 507 17.71 13.46 -10.24
CA VAL A 507 16.60 12.74 -9.60
C VAL A 507 17.12 11.42 -9.03
N ILE A 508 16.83 11.16 -7.75
CA ILE A 508 17.23 9.92 -7.06
C ILE A 508 16.04 9.07 -6.64
N ALA A 509 14.85 9.67 -6.52
CA ALA A 509 13.61 8.95 -6.29
C ALA A 509 12.41 9.71 -6.87
N ASN A 510 11.42 8.94 -7.33
CA ASN A 510 10.10 9.40 -7.71
C ASN A 510 9.11 9.07 -6.59
N GLU A 511 8.42 10.09 -6.07
CA GLU A 511 7.46 10.00 -4.95
C GLU A 511 6.05 10.38 -5.45
N HIS A 512 5.61 9.81 -6.57
CA HIS A 512 4.33 10.08 -7.23
C HIS A 512 4.13 11.52 -7.71
N ASP A 513 3.72 12.43 -6.84
CA ASP A 513 3.48 13.86 -7.10
C ASP A 513 4.71 14.72 -6.79
N GLY A 514 5.81 14.10 -6.38
CA GLY A 514 7.08 14.74 -6.08
C GLY A 514 8.32 13.99 -6.57
N LEU A 515 9.46 14.63 -6.38
CA LEU A 515 10.79 14.14 -6.70
C LEU A 515 11.75 14.40 -5.53
N ILE A 516 12.54 13.38 -5.20
CA ILE A 516 13.74 13.56 -4.39
C ILE A 516 14.92 13.74 -5.33
N CYS A 517 15.68 14.81 -5.15
CA CYS A 517 16.81 15.12 -5.99
C CYS A 517 18.04 15.62 -5.22
N ILE A 518 19.19 15.49 -5.88
CA ILE A 518 20.42 16.20 -5.51
C ILE A 518 20.48 17.45 -6.39
N GLY A 519 20.61 18.62 -5.76
CA GLY A 519 20.57 19.90 -6.46
C GLY A 519 19.17 20.52 -6.48
N THR A 520 19.10 21.77 -6.93
CA THR A 520 17.86 22.55 -7.00
C THR A 520 17.26 22.43 -8.39
N ILE A 521 15.96 22.14 -8.46
CA ILE A 521 15.22 22.13 -9.73
C ILE A 521 14.97 23.59 -10.14
N PRO A 522 15.50 24.06 -11.28
CA PRO A 522 15.28 25.43 -11.72
C PRO A 522 13.87 25.62 -12.31
N ASP A 523 13.31 26.83 -12.17
CA ASP A 523 11.98 27.17 -12.71
C ASP A 523 11.86 26.93 -14.23
N GLU A 524 12.96 27.04 -14.97
CA GLU A 524 12.97 26.75 -16.40
C GLU A 524 12.70 25.25 -16.69
N ALA A 525 13.22 24.34 -15.86
CA ALA A 525 12.93 22.91 -15.98
C ALA A 525 11.44 22.64 -15.69
N VAL A 526 10.90 23.30 -14.66
CA VAL A 526 9.47 23.23 -14.28
C VAL A 526 8.59 23.69 -15.44
N ARG A 527 8.89 24.84 -16.07
CA ARG A 527 8.13 25.35 -17.23
C ARG A 527 8.18 24.40 -18.42
N LYS A 528 9.36 23.87 -18.79
CA LYS A 528 9.46 22.91 -19.90
C LYS A 528 8.70 21.62 -19.61
N ALA A 529 8.75 21.13 -18.37
CA ALA A 529 7.95 19.96 -17.96
C ALA A 529 6.44 20.24 -18.01
N ALA A 530 6.01 21.45 -17.64
CA ALA A 530 4.63 21.92 -17.75
C ALA A 530 4.15 21.89 -19.21
N GLU A 531 4.93 22.46 -20.13
CA GLU A 531 4.66 22.49 -21.56
C GLU A 531 4.56 21.08 -22.15
N MET A 532 5.50 20.19 -21.81
CA MET A 532 5.51 18.81 -22.31
C MET A 532 4.35 17.97 -21.79
N SER A 533 3.99 18.15 -20.52
CA SER A 533 2.91 17.38 -19.89
C SER A 533 1.53 17.95 -20.19
N GLY A 534 1.41 19.24 -20.47
CA GLY A 534 0.15 19.96 -20.58
C GLY A 534 -0.46 20.39 -19.24
N LEU A 535 0.28 20.32 -18.14
CA LEU A 535 -0.15 20.82 -16.84
C LEU A 535 0.00 22.35 -16.80
N LYS A 536 -1.09 23.10 -16.63
CA LYS A 536 -1.09 24.57 -16.83
C LYS A 536 -0.35 25.37 -15.77
N THR A 537 -0.46 24.99 -14.50
CA THR A 537 0.01 25.80 -13.36
C THR A 537 0.77 24.96 -12.32
N PRO A 538 1.82 24.19 -12.70
CA PRO A 538 2.60 23.46 -11.73
C PRO A 538 3.34 24.43 -10.83
N THR A 539 3.23 24.22 -9.52
CA THR A 539 4.05 24.89 -8.51
C THR A 539 4.69 23.81 -7.68
N LEU A 540 6.03 23.77 -7.66
CA LEU A 540 6.78 22.90 -6.77
C LEU A 540 6.99 23.61 -5.43
N GLU A 541 6.79 22.88 -4.35
CA GLU A 541 7.18 23.29 -3.00
C GLU A 541 8.29 22.38 -2.49
N GLU A 542 9.35 22.97 -1.94
CA GLU A 542 10.35 22.22 -1.20
C GLU A 542 9.78 21.89 0.18
N LYS A 543 9.72 20.61 0.54
CA LYS A 543 9.30 20.15 1.86
C LYS A 543 10.48 19.70 2.69
N PRO A 544 10.47 19.90 4.01
CA PRO A 544 11.43 19.25 4.87
C PRO A 544 11.22 17.73 4.85
N PHE A 545 12.28 16.97 5.10
CA PHE A 545 12.18 15.51 5.29
C PHE A 545 11.67 15.16 6.68
N ASP A 546 12.08 15.93 7.69
CA ASP A 546 11.65 15.79 9.07
C ASP A 546 10.72 16.96 9.42
N LEU A 547 9.48 16.65 9.77
CA LEU A 547 8.51 17.64 10.18
C LEU A 547 8.59 17.96 11.67
N THR A 548 9.45 17.32 12.47
CA THR A 548 9.57 17.61 13.92
C THR A 548 9.90 19.08 14.22
N GLU A 549 10.65 19.77 13.34
CA GLU A 549 10.88 21.22 13.43
C GLU A 549 9.59 22.07 13.24
N ILE A 550 8.52 21.49 12.68
CA ILE A 550 7.21 22.11 12.44
C ILE A 550 6.14 21.52 13.39
N GLU A 551 6.23 20.24 13.75
CA GLU A 551 5.33 19.51 14.66
C GLU A 551 5.50 19.93 16.12
N GLU A 552 6.65 20.51 16.53
CA GLU A 552 6.75 21.18 17.84
C GLU A 552 5.77 22.37 17.99
N LEU A 553 5.17 22.83 16.88
CA LEU A 553 4.08 23.82 16.87
C LEU A 553 2.70 23.21 16.58
N MET A 554 2.61 21.95 16.17
CA MET A 554 1.37 21.29 15.76
C MET A 554 1.42 19.77 15.97
N GLU A 555 0.74 19.29 17.00
CA GLU A 555 0.47 17.85 17.19
C GLU A 555 -0.30 17.30 15.98
N GLU A 556 0.27 16.31 15.26
CA GLU A 556 -0.34 15.01 14.94
C GLU A 556 0.36 14.28 13.76
N ASP A 557 0.46 12.97 13.95
CA ASP A 557 1.12 11.91 13.17
C ASP A 557 0.58 11.79 11.74
N ASP A 558 1.46 11.49 10.78
CA ASP A 558 1.33 11.95 9.41
C ASP A 558 1.26 10.80 8.36
N GLY A 559 0.80 9.64 8.81
CA GLY A 559 0.94 8.35 8.14
C GLY A 559 -0.18 7.91 7.17
N THR A 560 -0.84 8.80 6.43
CA THR A 560 -1.85 8.37 5.43
C THR A 560 -1.51 8.79 4.01
N GLU A 561 -0.73 7.94 3.32
CA GLU A 561 -0.71 7.91 1.87
C GLU A 561 -1.78 6.90 1.41
N TYR A 562 -2.85 7.40 0.80
CA TYR A 562 -3.96 6.58 0.33
C TYR A 562 -3.50 5.76 -0.89
N ASP A 563 -3.31 4.46 -0.69
CA ASP A 563 -2.91 3.50 -1.72
C ASP A 563 -4.13 3.07 -2.57
N TRP A 564 -4.40 3.79 -3.66
CA TRP A 564 -5.52 3.54 -4.60
C TRP A 564 -5.36 2.25 -5.45
N GLU A 565 -4.25 1.51 -5.31
CA GLU A 565 -3.83 0.41 -6.20
C GLU A 565 -4.92 -0.65 -6.41
N GLU A 566 -5.66 -1.03 -5.36
CA GLU A 566 -6.69 -2.08 -5.47
C GLU A 566 -7.91 -1.67 -6.27
N SER A 567 -8.16 -0.38 -6.39
CA SER A 567 -9.33 0.04 -7.13
C SER A 567 -9.20 -0.31 -8.61
N ILE A 568 -7.99 -0.29 -9.19
CA ILE A 568 -7.71 -0.53 -10.63
C ILE A 568 -7.33 -1.98 -10.93
N SER A 569 -6.67 -2.68 -9.99
CA SER A 569 -6.18 -4.05 -10.20
C SER A 569 -7.21 -5.15 -9.99
N ASP A 570 -8.36 -4.87 -9.36
CA ASP A 570 -9.38 -5.87 -9.05
C ASP A 570 -10.33 -6.18 -10.18
#